data_AF-A0A955N7Q8-F1
#
_entry.id   AF-A0A955N7Q8-F1
#
_cell.length_a   1.000
_cell.length_b   1.000
_cell.length_c   1.000
_cell.angle_alpha   90.00
_cell.angle_beta   90.00
_cell.angle_gamma   90.00
#
_symmetry.space_group_name_H-M   'P 1'
#
loop_
_entity.id
_entity.type
_entity.pdbx_description
1 polymer ?
#
loop_
_entity_poly.entity_id
_entity_poly.type
_entity_poly.pdbx_seq_one_letter_code
_entity_poly.pdbx_strand_id
1 'polypeptide(L)'
;VEYSDWPTFSYGIKHIAKFIGFQWRDVDPSGANSIAWYNDYLANPANEALLNRILEYNEDDCYAMAAITRYFEYHAHKNQVTTEGQTHKGEC
;
A
#
# COMPACT_ATOMS: atom_id res chain seq x y z
N VAL A 1 -12.21 14.84 1.30
CA VAL A 1 -10.94 15.17 1.99
C VAL A 1 -10.05 15.74 0.90
N GLU A 2 -9.33 16.84 1.14
CA GLU A 2 -8.40 17.32 0.11
C GLU A 2 -7.44 16.17 -0.26
N TYR A 3 -7.21 15.93 -1.55
CA TYR A 3 -6.38 14.83 -2.07
C TYR A 3 -6.93 13.40 -1.87
N SER A 4 -8.24 13.23 -1.63
CA SER A 4 -8.86 11.89 -1.60
C SER A 4 -9.29 11.32 -2.95
N ASP A 5 -9.16 12.08 -4.04
CA ASP A 5 -9.51 11.59 -5.37
C ASP A 5 -8.28 10.97 -6.04
N TRP A 6 -8.34 9.66 -6.28
CA TRP A 6 -7.25 8.88 -6.86
C TRP A 6 -7.68 8.29 -8.20
N PRO A 7 -6.83 8.28 -9.23
CA PRO A 7 -7.14 7.68 -10.51
C PRO A 7 -7.03 6.14 -10.43
N THR A 8 -7.73 5.54 -9.47
CA THR A 8 -7.78 4.10 -9.22
C THR A 8 -9.21 3.60 -9.35
N PHE A 9 -9.38 2.35 -9.79
CA PHE A 9 -10.71 1.71 -9.86
C PHE A 9 -11.33 1.41 -8.48
N SER A 10 -10.54 1.54 -7.42
CA SER A 10 -10.94 1.30 -6.04
C SER A 10 -10.03 2.06 -5.08
N TYR A 11 -10.58 2.47 -3.94
CA TYR A 11 -9.84 3.04 -2.81
C TYR A 11 -9.28 1.97 -1.85
N GLY A 12 -9.35 0.69 -2.22
CA GLY A 12 -8.72 -0.38 -1.46
C GLY A 12 -7.20 -0.26 -1.47
N ILE A 13 -6.56 -0.61 -0.35
CA ILE A 13 -5.11 -0.57 -0.13
C ILE A 13 -4.32 -1.10 -1.34
N LYS A 14 -4.74 -2.23 -1.92
CA LYS A 14 -4.02 -2.87 -3.04
C LYS A 14 -3.95 -2.02 -4.29
N HIS A 15 -5.01 -1.26 -4.59
CA HIS A 15 -5.01 -0.37 -5.76
C HIS A 15 -4.13 0.84 -5.53
N ILE A 16 -4.23 1.46 -4.34
CA ILE A 16 -3.45 2.64 -3.98
C ILE A 16 -1.95 2.29 -3.88
N ALA A 17 -1.60 1.20 -3.18
CA ALA A 17 -0.22 0.73 -3.04
C ALA A 17 0.42 0.42 -4.40
N LYS A 18 -0.28 -0.28 -5.30
CA LYS A 18 0.19 -0.54 -6.66
C LYS A 18 0.37 0.75 -7.46
N PHE A 19 -0.56 1.69 -7.33
CA PHE A 19 -0.48 2.99 -7.99
C PHE A 19 0.77 3.78 -7.59
N ILE A 20 1.19 3.70 -6.31
CA ILE A 20 2.43 4.32 -5.82
C ILE A 20 3.68 3.44 -6.03
N GLY A 21 3.57 2.31 -6.73
CA GLY A 21 4.69 1.44 -7.10
C GLY A 21 5.08 0.37 -6.09
N PHE A 22 4.30 0.14 -5.02
CA PHE A 22 4.55 -0.96 -4.09
C PHE A 22 4.21 -2.31 -4.74
N GLN A 23 5.05 -3.32 -4.47
CA GLN A 23 4.90 -4.68 -4.96
C GLN A 23 4.93 -5.66 -3.78
N TRP A 24 3.94 -6.54 -3.73
CA TRP A 24 3.98 -7.71 -2.85
C TRP A 24 4.98 -8.74 -3.40
N ARG A 25 5.54 -9.56 -2.51
CA ARG A 25 6.34 -10.74 -2.87
C ARG A 25 5.49 -11.78 -3.61
N ASP A 26 4.24 -11.94 -3.19
CA ASP A 26 3.32 -12.87 -3.83
C ASP A 26 2.85 -12.36 -5.21
N VAL A 27 2.71 -13.27 -6.17
CA VAL A 27 2.27 -12.95 -7.54
C VAL A 27 0.76 -12.70 -7.66
N ASP A 28 -0.04 -13.22 -6.73
CA ASP A 28 -1.49 -13.03 -6.68
C ASP A 28 -1.97 -12.74 -5.24
N PRO A 29 -1.58 -11.58 -4.67
CA PRO A 29 -1.88 -11.22 -3.29
C PRO A 29 -3.35 -10.81 -3.17
N SER A 30 -4.21 -11.71 -2.67
CA SER A 30 -5.64 -11.46 -2.51
C SER A 30 -6.14 -11.91 -1.13
N GLY A 31 -7.15 -11.22 -0.59
CA GLY A 31 -7.75 -11.61 0.69
C GLY A 31 -8.51 -12.94 0.58
N ALA A 32 -9.05 -13.26 -0.60
CA ALA A 32 -9.66 -14.56 -0.86
C ALA A 32 -8.59 -15.67 -0.91
N ASN A 33 -7.43 -15.38 -1.50
CA ASN A 33 -6.34 -16.33 -1.60
C ASN A 33 -5.71 -16.61 -0.22
N SER A 34 -5.54 -15.61 0.64
CA SER A 34 -5.00 -15.83 1.99
C SER A 34 -5.92 -16.73 2.84
N ILE A 35 -7.24 -16.62 2.68
CA ILE A 35 -8.21 -17.54 3.30
C ILE A 35 -8.06 -18.95 2.73
N ALA A 36 -7.96 -19.09 1.40
CA ALA A 36 -7.78 -20.39 0.75
C ALA A 36 -6.48 -21.09 1.22
N TRP A 37 -5.35 -20.37 1.21
CA TRP A 37 -4.06 -20.89 1.69
C TRP A 37 -4.12 -21.33 3.15
N TYR A 38 -4.83 -20.58 4.00
CA TYR A 38 -4.97 -20.94 5.40
C TYR A 38 -5.82 -22.20 5.59
N ASN A 39 -6.90 -22.35 4.83
CA ASN A 39 -7.70 -23.58 4.84
C ASN A 39 -6.88 -24.79 4.37
N ASP A 40 -6.08 -24.63 3.32
CA ASP A 40 -5.18 -25.67 2.82
C ASP A 40 -4.11 -26.05 3.86
N TYR A 41 -3.56 -25.06 4.58
CA TYR A 41 -2.64 -25.30 5.69
C TYR A 41 -3.31 -26.05 6.84
N LEU A 42 -4.53 -25.68 7.23
CA LEU A 42 -5.27 -26.40 8.28
C LEU A 42 -5.57 -27.86 7.89
N ALA A 43 -5.78 -28.13 6.60
CA ALA A 43 -5.96 -29.49 6.09
C ALA A 43 -4.65 -30.30 6.07
N ASN A 44 -3.50 -29.65 5.93
CA ASN A 44 -2.18 -30.28 5.97
C ASN A 44 -1.10 -29.40 6.65
N PRO A 45 -1.05 -29.38 7.99
CA PRO A 45 -0.15 -28.49 8.73
C PRO A 45 1.34 -28.79 8.55
N ALA A 46 1.70 -29.96 8.02
CA ALA A 46 3.09 -30.29 7.71
C ALA A 46 3.65 -29.48 6.53
N ASN A 47 2.77 -28.83 5.75
CA ASN A 47 3.18 -27.95 4.66
C ASN A 47 3.45 -26.52 5.16
N GLU A 48 4.62 -26.33 5.77
CA GLU A 48 5.06 -25.02 6.29
C GLU A 48 5.17 -23.94 5.21
N ALA A 49 5.30 -24.32 3.92
CA ALA A 49 5.37 -23.35 2.83
C ALA A 49 4.09 -22.51 2.71
N LEU A 50 2.91 -23.08 2.99
CA LEU A 50 1.66 -22.33 3.00
C LEU A 50 1.61 -21.32 4.15
N LEU A 51 2.05 -21.72 5.34
CA LEU A 51 2.12 -20.83 6.49
C LEU A 51 3.10 -19.68 6.23
N ASN A 52 4.28 -19.98 5.71
CA ASN A 52 5.28 -18.96 5.37
C ASN A 52 4.73 -17.98 4.33
N ARG A 53 4.06 -18.47 3.28
CA ARG A 53 3.41 -17.63 2.26
C ARG A 53 2.36 -16.67 2.87
N ILE A 54 1.57 -17.14 3.84
CA ILE A 54 0.58 -16.30 4.54
C ILE A 54 1.27 -15.24 5.41
N LEU A 55 2.35 -15.61 6.11
CA LEU A 55 3.12 -14.68 6.92
C LEU A 55 3.76 -13.59 6.06
N GLU A 56 4.36 -13.96 4.94
CA GLU A 56 4.92 -13.00 3.96
C GLU A 56 3.84 -12.07 3.40
N TYR A 57 2.67 -12.61 3.02
CA TYR A 57 1.54 -11.81 2.56
C TYR A 57 1.09 -10.77 3.61
N ASN A 58 0.97 -11.19 4.88
CA ASN A 58 0.56 -10.29 5.97
C ASN A 58 1.63 -9.22 6.30
N GLU A 59 2.90 -9.60 6.23
CA GLU A 59 4.01 -8.67 6.40
C GLU A 59 4.05 -7.64 5.26
N ASP A 60 3.80 -8.07 4.02
CA ASP A 60 3.69 -7.14 2.88
C ASP A 60 2.51 -6.18 3.00
N ASP A 61 1.37 -6.61 3.56
CA ASP A 61 0.24 -5.71 3.83
C ASP A 61 0.64 -4.59 4.82
N CYS A 62 1.47 -4.91 5.83
CA CYS A 62 2.04 -3.91 6.74
C CYS A 62 3.01 -2.96 6.01
N TYR A 63 3.89 -3.50 5.15
CA TYR A 63 4.81 -2.68 4.37
C TYR A 63 4.08 -1.80 3.35
N ALA A 64 3.02 -2.29 2.71
CA ALA A 64 2.18 -1.54 1.79
C ALA A 64 1.54 -0.34 2.49
N MET A 65 0.98 -0.54 3.69
CA MET A 65 0.44 0.54 4.51
C MET A 65 1.52 1.58 4.85
N ALA A 66 2.69 1.13 5.28
CA ALA A 66 3.79 2.03 5.61
C ALA A 66 4.28 2.83 4.39
N ALA A 67 4.28 2.22 3.20
CA ALA A 67 4.62 2.92 1.95
C ALA A 67 3.57 3.98 1.60
N ILE A 68 2.28 3.67 1.74
CA ILE A 68 1.18 4.63 1.54
C ILE A 68 1.32 5.81 2.50
N THR A 69 1.53 5.56 3.79
CA THR A 69 1.70 6.63 4.79
C THR A 69 2.88 7.54 4.42
N ARG A 70 4.04 6.97 4.10
CA ARG A 70 5.23 7.77 3.71
C ARG A 70 5.00 8.59 2.45
N TYR A 71 4.27 8.04 1.48
CA TYR A 71 3.89 8.78 0.28
C TYR A 71 3.08 10.03 0.64
N PHE A 72 2.04 9.87 1.46
CA PHE A 72 1.21 11.00 1.90
C PHE A 72 2.00 12.03 2.70
N GLU A 73 2.82 11.61 3.65
CA GLU A 73 3.67 12.49 4.45
C GLU A 73 4.61 13.31 3.55
N TYR A 74 5.31 12.66 2.63
CA TYR A 74 6.21 13.32 1.68
C TYR A 74 5.48 14.38 0.85
N HIS A 75 4.31 14.05 0.30
CA HIS A 75 3.55 14.96 -0.55
C HIS A 75 2.90 16.11 0.24
N ALA A 76 2.45 15.87 1.47
CA ALA A 76 1.93 16.91 2.35
C ALA A 76 3.02 17.94 2.69
N HIS A 77 4.23 17.48 3.06
CA HIS A 77 5.35 18.38 3.35
C HIS A 77 5.85 19.12 2.11
N LYS A 78 5.96 18.45 0.95
CA LYS A 78 6.35 19.11 -0.30
C LYS A 78 5.39 20.23 -0.67
N ASN A 79 4.09 20.00 -0.52
CA ASN A 79 3.09 21.01 -0.83
C ASN A 79 3.21 22.24 0.08
N GLN A 80 3.50 22.07 1.37
CA GLN A 80 3.74 23.19 2.33
C GLN A 80 4.99 24.01 1.98
N VAL A 81 6.11 23.35 1.64
CA VAL A 81 7.34 24.03 1.23
C VAL A 81 7.14 24.84 -0.05
N THR A 82 6.32 24.33 -0.98
CA THR A 82 6.07 24.99 -2.26
C THR A 82 5.16 26.22 -2.10
N THR A 83 4.18 26.17 -1.19
CA THR A 83 3.31 27.33 -0.90
C THR A 83 4.01 28.43 -0.10
N GLU A 84 4.96 28.11 0.78
CA GLU A 84 5.75 29.10 1.52
C GLU A 84 6.84 29.75 0.65
N GLY A 85 7.32 29.08 -0.40
CA GLY A 85 8.36 29.59 -1.32
C GLY A 85 7.86 30.55 -2.42
N GLN A 86 6.55 30.83 -2.51
CA GLN A 86 5.95 31.64 -3.59
C GLN A 86 5.46 33.04 -3.17
N THR A 87 5.67 33.49 -1.93
CA THR A 87 5.20 34.81 -1.45
C THR A 87 6.11 36.00 -1.75
N HIS A 88 7.14 35.88 -2.61
CA HIS A 88 7.90 37.04 -3.08
C HIS A 88 8.28 36.96 -4.56
N LYS A 89 7.37 37.44 -5.42
CA LYS A 89 7.64 38.40 -6.53
C LYS A 89 6.42 38.53 -7.43
N GLY A 90 5.77 39.68 -7.37
CA GLY A 90 4.69 40.02 -8.29
C GLY A 90 3.98 41.33 -7.98
N GLU A 91 4.70 42.37 -7.55
CA GLU A 91 4.23 43.76 -7.71
C GLU A 91 5.06 44.40 -8.83
N CYS A 92 4.37 44.72 -9.93
CA CYS A 92 4.69 45.78 -10.88
C CYS A 92 3.35 46.39 -11.29
#